data_AF-A0A0D1KNX9-F1
#
_entry.id   AF-A0A0D1KNX9-F1
#
_cell.length_a   1.000
_cell.length_b   1.000
_cell.length_c   1.000
_cell.angle_alpha   90.00
_cell.angle_beta   90.00
_cell.angle_gamma   90.00
#
_symmetry.space_group_name_H-M   'P 1'
#
loop_
_entity.id
_entity.type
_entity.pdbx_description
1 polymer ?
#
loop_
_entity_poly.entity_id
_entity_poly.type
_entity_poly.pdbx_seq_one_letter_code
_entity_poly.pdbx_strand_id
1 'polypeptide(L)'
;MSIEEIAKYGNSIGGVIVLLCVAIIWVVSKQMGKDERSNAIFLRVYCFMFYVLAGLILLSIFFEIGEGISGQVYQELTVLMFALSTLFGTIYLFILKKKF
;
A
#
# COMPACT_ATOMS: atom_id res chain seq x y z
N MET A 1 -3.64 -17.09 -16.27
CA MET A 1 -2.54 -16.31 -15.67
C MET A 1 -2.19 -17.00 -14.38
N SER A 2 -0.97 -17.53 -14.25
CA SER A 2 -0.56 -18.23 -13.03
C SER A 2 -0.29 -17.22 -11.89
N ILE A 3 -0.37 -17.65 -10.63
CA ILE A 3 -0.05 -16.80 -9.46
C ILE A 3 1.37 -16.20 -9.59
N GLU A 4 2.31 -16.95 -10.18
CA GLU A 4 3.67 -16.50 -10.43
C GLU A 4 3.76 -15.37 -11.46
N GLU A 5 2.95 -15.40 -12.51
CA GLU A 5 2.88 -14.29 -13.48
C GLU A 5 2.31 -13.03 -12.84
N ILE A 6 1.28 -13.19 -11.99
CA ILE A 6 0.67 -12.07 -11.24
C ILE A 6 1.67 -11.48 -10.25
N ALA A 7 2.45 -12.32 -9.55
CA ALA A 7 3.47 -11.88 -8.61
C ALA A 7 4.61 -11.12 -9.30
N LYS A 8 5.14 -11.65 -10.42
CA LYS A 8 6.23 -11.00 -11.17
C LYS A 8 5.82 -9.66 -11.78
N TYR A 9 4.67 -9.62 -12.46
CA TYR A 9 4.15 -8.36 -13.00
C TYR A 9 3.76 -7.39 -11.89
N GLY A 10 3.11 -7.91 -10.84
CA GLY A 10 2.69 -7.14 -9.67
C GLY A 10 3.85 -6.53 -8.90
N ASN A 11 4.99 -7.21 -8.81
CA ASN A 11 6.21 -6.69 -8.17
C ASN A 11 6.86 -5.57 -9.00
N SER A 12 7.07 -5.82 -10.30
CA SER A 12 7.68 -4.84 -11.21
C SER A 12 6.88 -3.53 -11.27
N ILE A 13 5.55 -3.65 -11.39
CA ILE A 13 4.63 -2.50 -11.41
C ILE A 13 4.47 -1.93 -9.99
N GLY A 14 4.39 -2.79 -8.97
CA GLY A 14 4.18 -2.42 -7.58
C GLY A 14 5.29 -1.52 -7.02
N GLY A 15 6.55 -1.81 -7.34
CA GLY A 15 7.68 -0.95 -6.95
C GLY A 15 7.55 0.46 -7.52
N VAL A 16 7.17 0.60 -8.80
CA VAL A 16 6.94 1.89 -9.44
C VAL A 16 5.75 2.62 -8.82
N ILE A 17 4.65 1.91 -8.54
CA ILE A 17 3.47 2.46 -7.86
C ILE A 17 3.83 3.03 -6.48
N VAL A 18 4.62 2.30 -5.69
CA VAL A 18 5.06 2.76 -4.37
C VAL A 18 5.86 4.06 -4.49
N LEU A 19 6.82 4.13 -5.42
CA LEU A 19 7.61 5.35 -5.62
C LEU A 19 6.74 6.55 -6.00
N LEU A 20 5.76 6.36 -6.90
CA LEU A 20 4.79 7.40 -7.25
C LEU A 20 3.95 7.84 -6.04
N CYS A 21 3.45 6.89 -5.24
CA CYS A 21 2.68 7.20 -4.05
C CYS A 21 3.50 7.98 -3.01
N VAL A 22 4.77 7.59 -2.79
CA VAL A 22 5.69 8.31 -1.90
C VAL A 22 5.92 9.74 -2.39
N ALA A 23 6.13 9.93 -3.69
CA ALA A 23 6.28 11.27 -4.27
C ALA A 23 5.02 12.13 -4.07
N ILE A 24 3.83 11.54 -4.25
CA ILE A 24 2.55 12.23 -4.01
C ILE A 24 2.40 12.60 -2.53
N ILE A 25 2.60 11.65 -1.62
CA ILE A 25 2.52 11.85 -0.17
C ILE A 25 3.47 12.97 0.26
N TRP A 26 4.69 12.99 -0.27
CA TRP A 26 5.66 14.06 -0.03
C TRP A 26 5.12 15.42 -0.47
N VAL A 27 4.63 15.53 -1.71
CA VAL A 27 4.10 16.79 -2.25
C VAL A 27 2.91 17.28 -1.41
N VAL A 28 2.00 16.38 -1.04
CA VAL A 28 0.84 16.71 -0.21
C VAL A 28 1.28 17.15 1.19
N SER A 29 2.24 16.45 1.80
CA SER A 29 2.80 16.81 3.12
C SER A 29 3.40 18.22 3.09
N LYS A 30 4.16 18.56 2.04
CA LYS A 30 4.72 19.90 1.87
C LYS A 30 3.64 20.98 1.72
N GLN A 31 2.53 20.67 1.05
CA GLN A 31 1.42 21.62 0.87
C GLN A 31 0.58 21.83 2.15
N MET A 32 0.45 20.81 3.00
CA MET A 32 -0.41 20.88 4.19
C MET A 32 0.24 21.55 5.41
N GLY A 33 1.53 21.85 5.36
CA GLY A 33 2.24 22.44 6.50
C GLY A 33 2.37 21.47 7.69
N LYS A 34 2.80 22.00 8.85
CA LYS A 34 3.09 21.24 10.08
C LYS A 34 2.03 21.45 11.16
N ASP A 35 0.77 21.61 10.76
CA ASP A 35 -0.32 21.88 11.70
C ASP A 35 -0.84 20.57 12.33
N GLU A 36 -1.40 20.64 13.54
CA GLU A 36 -2.00 19.47 14.22
C GLU A 36 -3.03 18.74 13.35
N ARG A 37 -3.75 19.49 12.52
CA ARG A 37 -4.73 18.95 11.56
C ARG A 37 -4.08 18.07 10.49
N SER A 38 -2.93 18.48 9.98
CA SER A 38 -2.15 17.71 9.00
C SER A 38 -1.68 16.40 9.63
N ASN A 39 -1.14 16.46 10.85
CA ASN A 39 -0.73 15.28 11.61
C ASN A 39 -1.89 14.31 11.85
N ALA A 40 -3.08 14.82 12.19
CA ALA A 40 -4.26 13.97 12.39
C ALA A 40 -4.71 13.27 11.08
N ILE A 41 -4.60 13.95 9.94
CA ILE A 41 -4.90 13.36 8.61
C ILE A 41 -3.88 12.27 8.29
N PHE A 42 -2.58 12.54 8.42
CA PHE A 42 -1.54 11.56 8.17
C PHE A 42 -1.66 10.34 9.10
N LEU A 43 -1.95 10.53 10.39
CA LEU A 43 -2.17 9.43 11.32
C LEU A 43 -3.32 8.52 10.86
N ARG A 44 -4.44 9.10 10.42
CA ARG A 44 -5.57 8.33 9.87
C ARG A 44 -5.19 7.56 8.61
N VAL A 45 -4.38 8.16 7.74
CA VAL A 45 -3.87 7.49 6.53
C VAL A 45 -2.97 6.31 6.89
N TYR A 46 -2.02 6.47 7.80
CA TYR A 46 -1.15 5.39 8.24
C TYR A 46 -1.92 4.26 8.93
N CYS A 47 -2.88 4.58 9.80
CA CYS A 47 -3.75 3.57 10.41
C CYS A 47 -4.54 2.80 9.35
N PHE A 48 -5.08 3.50 8.35
CA PHE A 48 -5.80 2.87 7.25
C PHE A 48 -4.91 1.94 6.41
N MET A 49 -3.70 2.38 6.06
CA MET A 49 -2.71 1.55 5.36
C MET A 49 -2.38 0.27 6.14
N PHE A 50 -2.22 0.39 7.47
CA PHE A 50 -1.97 -0.75 8.34
C PHE A 50 -3.14 -1.75 8.34
N TYR A 51 -4.38 -1.28 8.42
CA TYR A 51 -5.55 -2.16 8.36
C TYR A 51 -5.70 -2.86 7.02
N VAL A 52 -5.44 -2.15 5.91
CA VAL A 52 -5.44 -2.77 4.56
C VAL A 52 -4.38 -3.86 4.47
N LEU A 53 -3.16 -3.59 4.93
CA LEU A 53 -2.07 -4.57 4.91
C LEU A 53 -2.40 -5.79 5.78
N ALA A 54 -2.92 -5.58 6.99
CA ALA A 54 -3.35 -6.66 7.87
C ALA A 54 -4.46 -7.52 7.23
N GLY A 55 -5.43 -6.89 6.56
CA GLY A 55 -6.46 -7.61 5.81
C GLY A 55 -5.91 -8.45 4.67
N LEU A 56 -4.94 -7.92 3.91
CA LEU A 56 -4.28 -8.67 2.83
C LEU A 56 -3.47 -9.86 3.35
N ILE A 57 -2.77 -9.70 4.48
CA ILE A 57 -2.06 -10.81 5.14
C ILE A 57 -3.04 -11.90 5.60
N LEU A 58 -4.15 -11.52 6.25
CA LEU A 58 -5.17 -12.48 6.68
C LEU A 58 -5.80 -13.22 5.51
N LEU A 59 -6.08 -12.53 4.39
CA LEU A 59 -6.54 -13.16 3.16
C LEU A 59 -5.50 -14.16 2.63
N SER A 60 -4.22 -13.78 2.62
CA SER A 60 -3.14 -14.68 2.20
C SER A 60 -3.05 -15.96 3.03
N ILE A 61 -3.31 -15.86 4.34
CA ILE A 61 -3.33 -17.01 5.25
C ILE A 61 -4.56 -17.88 4.97
N PHE A 62 -5.75 -17.27 4.86
CA PHE A 62 -7.00 -17.99 4.65
C PHE A 62 -7.05 -18.76 3.32
N PHE A 63 -6.44 -18.20 2.27
CA PHE A 63 -6.35 -18.85 0.95
C PHE A 63 -5.10 -19.72 0.78
N GLU A 64 -4.33 -19.96 1.86
CA GLU A 64 -3.13 -20.80 1.86
C GLU A 64 -2.14 -20.42 0.73
N ILE A 65 -2.09 -19.12 0.37
CA ILE A 65 -1.35 -18.65 -0.80
C ILE A 65 0.14 -19.00 -0.68
N GLY A 66 0.66 -19.20 0.54
CA GLY A 66 2.03 -19.59 0.84
C GLY A 66 2.39 -21.07 0.64
N GLU A 67 1.43 -21.97 0.47
CA GLU A 67 1.74 -23.40 0.31
C GLU A 67 2.28 -23.70 -1.09
N GLY A 68 3.49 -24.25 -1.16
CA GLY A 68 4.10 -24.72 -2.42
C GLY A 68 4.70 -23.62 -3.31
N ILE A 69 4.67 -22.33 -2.91
CA ILE A 69 5.39 -21.27 -3.62
C ILE A 69 6.81 -21.07 -3.11
N SER A 70 7.70 -20.69 -4.03
CA SER A 70 9.08 -20.32 -3.71
C SER A 70 9.15 -19.04 -2.87
N GLY A 71 10.22 -18.90 -2.07
CA GLY A 71 10.46 -17.69 -1.27
C GLY A 71 10.52 -16.41 -2.11
N GLN A 72 10.92 -16.50 -3.38
CA GLN A 72 10.92 -15.36 -4.30
C GLN A 72 9.49 -14.91 -4.63
N VAL A 73 8.58 -15.84 -4.94
CA VAL A 73 7.17 -15.51 -5.24
C VAL A 73 6.47 -14.93 -4.00
N TYR A 74 6.81 -15.41 -2.80
CA TYR A 74 6.32 -14.83 -1.56
C TYR A 74 6.77 -13.38 -1.36
N GLN A 75 8.03 -13.07 -1.66
CA GLN A 75 8.54 -11.69 -1.64
C GLN A 75 7.81 -10.80 -2.64
N GLU A 76 7.62 -11.27 -3.87
CA GLU A 76 6.89 -10.56 -4.92
C GLU A 76 5.44 -10.24 -4.51
N LEU A 77 4.74 -11.20 -3.89
CA LEU A 77 3.41 -11.00 -3.32
C LEU A 77 3.41 -9.98 -2.17
N THR A 78 4.42 -10.02 -1.31
CA THR A 78 4.55 -9.06 -0.20
C THR A 78 4.73 -7.63 -0.71
N VAL A 79 5.55 -7.43 -1.75
CA VAL A 79 5.71 -6.12 -2.39
C VAL A 79 4.40 -5.66 -3.02
N LEU A 80 3.65 -6.56 -3.65
CA LEU A 80 2.32 -6.26 -4.19
C LEU A 80 1.34 -5.82 -3.09
N MET A 81 1.28 -6.53 -1.97
CA MET A 81 0.43 -6.15 -0.83
C MET A 81 0.80 -4.78 -0.27
N PHE A 82 2.10 -4.50 -0.16
CA PHE A 82 2.59 -3.20 0.27
C PHE A 82 2.24 -2.08 -0.73
N ALA A 83 2.37 -2.35 -2.03
CA ALA A 83 1.99 -1.41 -3.08
C ALA A 83 0.49 -1.09 -3.05
N LEU A 84 -0.37 -2.10 -2.86
CA LEU A 84 -1.81 -1.90 -2.71
C LEU A 84 -2.15 -1.08 -1.47
N SER A 85 -1.55 -1.40 -0.32
CA SER A 85 -1.74 -0.62 0.91
C SER A 85 -1.34 0.85 0.72
N THR A 86 -0.19 1.10 0.08
CA THR A 86 0.31 2.45 -0.19
C THR A 86 -0.57 3.22 -1.17
N LEU A 87 -1.07 2.55 -2.22
CA LEU A 87 -2.00 3.12 -3.18
C LEU A 87 -3.32 3.54 -2.51
N PHE A 88 -3.93 2.65 -1.74
CA PHE A 88 -5.16 2.94 -1.02
C PHE A 88 -4.97 4.03 0.03
N GLY A 89 -3.84 4.04 0.75
CA GLY A 89 -3.47 5.12 1.66
C GLY A 89 -3.39 6.48 0.96
N THR A 90 -2.77 6.51 -0.22
CA THR A 90 -2.64 7.74 -1.02
C THR A 90 -4.00 8.24 -1.52
N ILE A 91 -4.88 7.35 -1.97
CA ILE A 91 -6.26 7.70 -2.34
C ILE A 91 -7.00 8.27 -1.13
N TYR A 92 -6.87 7.63 0.04
CA TYR A 92 -7.52 8.08 1.27
C TYR A 92 -7.00 9.45 1.74
N LEU A 93 -5.71 9.73 1.57
CA LEU A 93 -5.12 11.05 1.82
C LEU A 93 -5.79 12.14 0.99
N PHE A 94 -6.02 11.91 -0.31
CA PHE A 94 -6.75 12.87 -1.15
C PHE A 94 -8.20 13.08 -0.70
N ILE A 95 -8.89 12.01 -0.33
CA ILE A 95 -10.27 12.09 0.18
C ILE A 95 -10.31 12.95 1.46
N LEU A 96 -9.40 12.69 2.40
CA LEU A 96 -9.31 13.45 3.64
C LEU A 96 -8.92 14.90 3.41
N LYS A 97 -7.93 15.18 2.57
CA LYS A 97 -7.52 16.55 2.21
C LYS A 97 -8.66 17.35 1.55
N LYS A 98 -9.54 16.70 0.78
CA LYS A 98 -10.70 17.38 0.17
C LYS A 98 -11.80 17.66 1.19
N LYS A 99 -11.97 16.76 2.16
CA LYS A 99 -13.01 16.85 3.19
C LYS A 99 -12.64 17.84 4.31
N PHE A 100 -11.35 18.00 4.58
CA PHE A 100 -10.80 18.83 5.64
C PHE A 100 -9.89 19.90 5.04
#